data_AF-A0A2M8FJI3-F1
#
_entry.id   AF-A0A2M8FJI3-F1
#
_cell.length_a   1.000
_cell.length_b   1.000
_cell.length_c   1.000
_cell.angle_alpha   90.00
_cell.angle_beta   90.00
_cell.angle_gamma   90.00
#
_symmetry.space_group_name_H-M   'P 1'
#
loop_
_entity.id
_entity.type
_entity.pdbx_description
1 polymer ?
#
loop_
_entity_poly.entity_id
_entity_poly.type
_entity_poly.pdbx_seq_one_letter_code
_entity_poly.pdbx_strand_id
1 'polypeptide(L)'
;SIVGGKGKYFPNNTHFDTTRANIEFSGAEADDFLNEIGKHPEIRADFKGNMDVEKLEKFIQEKGKENIPLCMITITNNSGGGQPVSMQNIRETKEVCKKYGIPLFIDACRFAENAYFIKTREEGYKDKSPLEIAQEIFSYADGITMSAKKDALVNIGGFLAMQDEKLATQCRNLLIVTEGFPTYGGLAGRDLEAVAQGLEEVLDENYLHYRIRSVAYLGDKLVAAGVPIIEPPGGHAIYLDAKRFLPEIPPYQFPGQAIVCALYIEGGIRSVEIGSVMFGKNDESGNMISPPMELVRLAIPRRVYTQSHIDYVSEVVIETFKQREKMKGLKFTYEAPMLRHFTARFEPV
;
A
#
# COMPACT_ATOMS: atom_id res chain seq x y z
N SER A 1 -23.56 3.24 2.82
CA SER A 1 -22.52 3.62 1.86
C SER A 1 -23.08 4.65 0.90
N ILE A 2 -22.30 5.63 0.43
CA ILE A 2 -22.76 6.66 -0.53
C ILE A 2 -22.78 6.09 -1.95
N VAL A 3 -21.70 5.40 -2.34
CA VAL A 3 -21.49 4.86 -3.69
C VAL A 3 -21.38 3.33 -3.74
N GLY A 4 -21.15 2.67 -2.59
CA GLY A 4 -21.07 1.21 -2.51
C GLY A 4 -22.43 0.53 -2.37
N GLY A 5 -22.45 -0.79 -2.40
CA GLY A 5 -23.67 -1.60 -2.41
C GLY A 5 -23.53 -2.84 -3.28
N LYS A 6 -24.46 -3.79 -3.10
CA LYS A 6 -24.51 -5.03 -3.90
C LYS A 6 -24.58 -4.72 -5.40
N GLY A 7 -23.77 -5.45 -6.17
CA GLY A 7 -23.68 -5.28 -7.63
C GLY A 7 -22.86 -4.06 -8.07
N LYS A 8 -22.12 -3.42 -7.15
CA LYS A 8 -21.12 -2.40 -7.49
C LYS A 8 -19.72 -2.97 -7.43
N TYR A 9 -18.88 -2.52 -8.34
CA TYR A 9 -17.49 -2.95 -8.49
C TYR A 9 -16.55 -1.75 -8.42
N PHE A 10 -15.46 -1.90 -7.70
CA PHE A 10 -14.43 -0.87 -7.52
C PHE A 10 -13.12 -1.43 -8.08
N PRO A 11 -12.73 -1.07 -9.31
CA PRO A 11 -11.44 -1.46 -9.87
C PRO A 11 -10.30 -0.57 -9.34
N ASN A 12 -9.16 -1.17 -9.02
CA ASN A 12 -7.94 -0.47 -8.59
C ASN A 12 -6.69 -1.19 -9.12
N ASN A 13 -5.50 -0.56 -9.08
CA ASN A 13 -4.25 -1.27 -9.33
C ASN A 13 -4.03 -2.32 -8.24
N THR A 14 -4.13 -1.92 -6.98
CA THR A 14 -4.30 -2.81 -5.83
C THR A 14 -4.92 -2.04 -4.67
N HIS A 15 -5.98 -2.59 -4.07
CA HIS A 15 -6.58 -2.03 -2.87
C HIS A 15 -5.68 -2.23 -1.65
N PHE A 16 -5.65 -1.21 -0.78
CA PHE A 16 -5.14 -1.37 0.58
C PHE A 16 -6.17 -2.13 1.45
N ASP A 17 -5.72 -2.71 2.57
CA ASP A 17 -6.50 -3.60 3.44
C ASP A 17 -7.86 -2.99 3.86
N THR A 18 -7.81 -1.77 4.37
CA THR A 18 -8.93 -1.00 4.90
C THR A 18 -9.78 -0.44 3.77
N THR A 19 -9.18 -0.10 2.63
CA THR A 19 -9.93 0.30 1.42
C THR A 19 -10.81 -0.85 0.94
N ARG A 20 -10.22 -2.05 0.74
CA ARG A 20 -10.95 -3.27 0.37
C ARG A 20 -12.01 -3.61 1.41
N ALA A 21 -11.66 -3.62 2.69
CA ALA A 21 -12.61 -3.93 3.76
C ALA A 21 -13.83 -2.98 3.77
N ASN A 22 -13.64 -1.68 3.56
CA ASN A 22 -14.76 -0.73 3.49
C ASN A 22 -15.63 -0.90 2.24
N ILE A 23 -15.03 -1.24 1.10
CA ILE A 23 -15.76 -1.56 -0.13
C ILE A 23 -16.61 -2.83 0.08
N GLU A 24 -15.99 -3.92 0.53
CA GLU A 24 -16.64 -5.21 0.74
C GLU A 24 -17.70 -5.16 1.86
N PHE A 25 -17.44 -4.40 2.94
CA PHE A 25 -18.43 -4.17 4.01
C PHE A 25 -19.70 -3.46 3.49
N SER A 26 -19.59 -2.65 2.44
CA SER A 26 -20.76 -2.04 1.81
C SER A 26 -21.58 -3.01 0.96
N GLY A 27 -21.09 -4.23 0.75
CA GLY A 27 -21.66 -5.24 -0.15
C GLY A 27 -21.17 -5.12 -1.61
N ALA A 28 -20.24 -4.21 -1.89
CA ALA A 28 -19.61 -4.06 -3.21
C ALA A 28 -18.41 -5.01 -3.35
N GLU A 29 -17.91 -5.15 -4.58
CA GLU A 29 -16.74 -5.96 -4.91
C GLU A 29 -15.53 -5.06 -5.21
N ALA A 30 -14.35 -5.48 -4.73
CA ALA A 30 -13.09 -4.79 -4.94
C ALA A 30 -12.17 -5.64 -5.84
N ASP A 31 -11.82 -5.10 -7.00
CA ASP A 31 -11.11 -5.83 -8.06
C ASP A 31 -9.74 -5.20 -8.32
N ASP A 32 -8.68 -6.01 -8.27
CA ASP A 32 -7.30 -5.56 -8.43
C ASP A 32 -6.76 -5.89 -9.83
N PHE A 33 -6.22 -4.88 -10.50
CA PHE A 33 -5.68 -4.93 -11.85
C PHE A 33 -4.21 -4.50 -11.87
N LEU A 34 -3.39 -5.09 -11.01
CA LEU A 34 -1.95 -4.88 -11.01
C LEU A 34 -1.35 -5.41 -12.32
N ASN A 35 -0.43 -4.63 -12.92
CA ASN A 35 0.34 -5.08 -14.06
C ASN A 35 1.11 -6.38 -13.75
N GLU A 36 1.44 -7.14 -14.80
CA GLU A 36 2.01 -8.48 -14.62
C GLU A 36 3.34 -8.45 -13.87
N ILE A 37 4.23 -7.51 -14.22
CA ILE A 37 5.55 -7.37 -13.57
C ILE A 37 5.44 -7.03 -12.08
N GLY A 38 4.38 -6.34 -11.66
CA GLY A 38 4.12 -6.02 -10.25
C GLY A 38 3.85 -7.24 -9.37
N LYS A 39 3.50 -8.38 -9.97
CA LYS A 39 3.19 -9.63 -9.26
C LYS A 39 4.42 -10.49 -8.95
N HIS A 40 5.59 -10.12 -9.49
CA HIS A 40 6.82 -10.90 -9.40
C HIS A 40 7.84 -10.16 -8.52
N PRO A 41 7.96 -10.48 -7.21
CA PRO A 41 8.82 -9.77 -6.26
C PRO A 41 10.26 -9.58 -6.73
N GLU A 42 10.85 -10.60 -7.35
CA GLU A 42 12.24 -10.69 -7.78
C GLU A 42 12.57 -9.86 -9.03
N ILE A 43 11.57 -9.50 -9.84
CA ILE A 43 11.82 -8.76 -11.07
C ILE A 43 12.01 -7.28 -10.75
N ARG A 44 13.20 -6.75 -11.04
CA ARG A 44 13.49 -5.32 -10.89
C ARG A 44 12.89 -4.54 -12.06
N ALA A 45 11.98 -3.61 -11.77
CA ALA A 45 11.38 -2.70 -12.73
C ALA A 45 10.99 -1.37 -12.08
N ASP A 46 10.90 -0.31 -12.89
CA ASP A 46 10.73 1.05 -12.37
C ASP A 46 9.34 1.33 -11.80
N PHE A 47 8.29 0.80 -12.45
CA PHE A 47 6.88 1.13 -12.14
C PHE A 47 6.02 -0.12 -11.95
N LYS A 48 6.39 -0.94 -10.96
CA LYS A 48 5.66 -2.16 -10.56
C LYS A 48 4.29 -1.88 -9.93
N GLY A 49 3.95 -0.63 -9.66
CA GLY A 49 2.63 -0.24 -9.16
C GLY A 49 1.60 0.01 -10.25
N ASN A 50 1.99 -0.01 -11.54
CA ASN A 50 1.11 0.36 -12.64
C ASN A 50 -0.15 -0.51 -12.73
N MET A 51 -1.25 0.14 -13.11
CA MET A 51 -2.51 -0.47 -13.53
C MET A 51 -2.32 -1.22 -14.85
N ASP A 52 -2.90 -2.41 -14.96
CA ASP A 52 -3.13 -3.10 -16.22
C ASP A 52 -4.34 -2.47 -16.92
N VAL A 53 -4.08 -1.44 -17.73
CA VAL A 53 -5.10 -0.60 -18.36
C VAL A 53 -5.98 -1.41 -19.33
N GLU A 54 -5.41 -2.40 -20.03
CA GLU A 54 -6.19 -3.27 -20.92
C GLU A 54 -7.16 -4.16 -20.16
N LYS A 55 -6.73 -4.75 -19.04
CA LYS A 55 -7.63 -5.54 -18.18
C LYS A 55 -8.70 -4.67 -17.52
N LEU A 56 -8.35 -3.47 -17.10
CA LEU A 56 -9.30 -2.49 -16.59
C LEU A 56 -10.39 -2.20 -17.63
N GLU A 57 -10.01 -1.90 -18.87
CA GLU A 57 -10.97 -1.60 -19.93
C GLU A 57 -11.88 -2.79 -20.25
N LYS A 58 -11.31 -4.01 -20.34
CA LYS A 58 -12.09 -5.24 -20.52
C LYS A 58 -13.08 -5.46 -19.38
N PHE A 59 -12.66 -5.21 -18.14
CA PHE A 59 -13.52 -5.32 -16.96
C PHE A 59 -14.68 -4.31 -17.00
N ILE A 60 -14.43 -3.06 -17.39
CA ILE A 60 -15.47 -2.04 -17.54
C ILE A 60 -16.50 -2.47 -18.60
N GLN A 61 -16.05 -3.06 -19.71
CA GLN A 61 -16.93 -3.57 -20.77
C GLN A 61 -17.76 -4.77 -20.29
N GLU A 62 -17.18 -5.65 -19.48
CA GLU A 62 -17.85 -6.84 -18.94
C GLU A 62 -18.90 -6.48 -17.88
N LYS A 63 -18.54 -5.65 -16.89
CA LYS A 63 -19.42 -5.32 -15.76
C LYS A 63 -20.44 -4.23 -16.07
N GLY A 64 -20.20 -3.43 -17.10
CA GLY A 64 -21.02 -2.25 -17.41
C GLY A 64 -20.67 -1.06 -16.51
N LYS A 65 -20.46 0.11 -17.12
CA LYS A 65 -20.04 1.34 -16.42
C LYS A 65 -21.00 1.78 -15.31
N GLU A 66 -22.30 1.47 -15.45
CA GLU A 66 -23.34 1.78 -14.48
C GLU A 66 -23.15 1.05 -13.13
N ASN A 67 -22.37 -0.03 -13.15
CA ASN A 67 -22.02 -0.83 -11.98
C ASN A 67 -20.66 -0.45 -11.38
N ILE A 68 -19.96 0.52 -11.96
CA ILE A 68 -18.64 0.99 -11.50
C ILE A 68 -18.76 2.44 -11.03
N PRO A 69 -18.96 2.69 -9.72
CA PRO A 69 -19.18 4.05 -9.22
C PRO A 69 -17.95 4.94 -9.38
N LEU A 70 -16.76 4.36 -9.21
CA LEU A 70 -15.47 5.00 -9.40
C LEU A 70 -14.39 3.95 -9.65
N CYS A 71 -13.31 4.36 -10.30
CA CYS A 71 -12.06 3.60 -10.40
C CYS A 71 -11.03 4.23 -9.45
N MET A 72 -10.12 3.43 -8.91
CA MET A 72 -9.05 3.90 -8.02
C MET A 72 -7.66 3.65 -8.61
N ILE A 73 -6.69 4.47 -8.22
CA ILE A 73 -5.25 4.15 -8.31
C ILE A 73 -4.61 4.44 -6.96
N THR A 74 -3.89 3.47 -6.41
CA THR A 74 -3.11 3.63 -5.18
C THR A 74 -1.68 4.05 -5.50
N ILE A 75 -1.23 5.20 -4.97
CA ILE A 75 0.13 5.73 -5.17
C ILE A 75 0.87 6.01 -3.85
N THR A 76 2.09 5.49 -3.66
CA THR A 76 2.63 4.26 -4.25
C THR A 76 1.76 3.04 -3.89
N ASN A 77 1.77 1.99 -4.70
CA ASN A 77 1.04 0.75 -4.41
C ASN A 77 1.58 0.08 -3.14
N ASN A 78 0.87 0.25 -2.02
CA ASN A 78 1.27 -0.25 -0.70
C ASN A 78 1.34 -1.79 -0.66
N SER A 79 0.33 -2.46 -1.19
CA SER A 79 0.20 -3.92 -1.15
C SER A 79 1.22 -4.60 -2.07
N GLY A 80 1.65 -3.90 -3.13
CA GLY A 80 2.71 -4.32 -4.04
C GLY A 80 4.13 -3.98 -3.59
N GLY A 81 4.35 -3.61 -2.32
CA GLY A 81 5.70 -3.31 -1.80
C GLY A 81 6.07 -1.83 -1.77
N GLY A 82 5.11 -0.92 -1.91
CA GLY A 82 5.37 0.53 -2.01
C GLY A 82 5.93 0.94 -3.36
N GLN A 83 5.53 0.24 -4.43
CA GLN A 83 6.03 0.45 -5.79
C GLN A 83 5.32 1.63 -6.47
N PRO A 84 6.03 2.46 -7.24
CA PRO A 84 5.44 3.62 -7.86
C PRO A 84 4.58 3.28 -9.07
N VAL A 85 3.69 4.22 -9.39
CA VAL A 85 2.91 4.30 -10.63
C VAL A 85 3.50 5.42 -11.48
N SER A 86 3.73 5.17 -12.78
CA SER A 86 4.22 6.21 -13.70
C SER A 86 3.14 7.23 -14.02
N MET A 87 3.55 8.45 -14.39
CA MET A 87 2.64 9.47 -14.87
C MET A 87 1.93 9.02 -16.15
N GLN A 88 2.66 8.36 -17.07
CA GLN A 88 2.05 7.76 -18.26
C GLN A 88 0.88 6.84 -17.88
N ASN A 89 1.06 5.95 -16.90
CA ASN A 89 0.02 4.99 -16.52
C ASN A 89 -1.19 5.66 -15.85
N ILE A 90 -0.96 6.72 -15.05
CA ILE A 90 -2.03 7.56 -14.48
C ILE A 90 -2.85 8.22 -15.60
N ARG A 91 -2.17 8.77 -16.62
CA ARG A 91 -2.79 9.40 -17.79
C ARG A 91 -3.63 8.41 -18.60
N GLU A 92 -3.07 7.25 -18.94
CA GLU A 92 -3.77 6.19 -19.68
C GLU A 92 -4.99 5.67 -18.92
N THR A 93 -4.86 5.45 -17.61
CA THR A 93 -5.99 5.04 -16.77
C THR A 93 -7.08 6.12 -16.77
N LYS A 94 -6.70 7.40 -16.64
CA LYS A 94 -7.66 8.51 -16.73
C LYS A 94 -8.36 8.57 -18.08
N GLU A 95 -7.65 8.32 -19.18
CA GLU A 95 -8.24 8.30 -20.52
C GLU A 95 -9.30 7.20 -20.66
N VAL A 96 -9.03 6.00 -20.17
CA VAL A 96 -10.02 4.91 -20.12
C VAL A 96 -11.22 5.29 -19.23
N CYS A 97 -10.97 5.76 -18.00
CA CYS A 97 -12.04 6.20 -17.11
C CYS A 97 -12.93 7.28 -17.75
N LYS A 98 -12.31 8.27 -18.41
CA LYS A 98 -12.99 9.35 -19.14
C LYS A 98 -13.83 8.84 -20.30
N LYS A 99 -13.34 7.86 -21.07
CA LYS A 99 -14.07 7.23 -22.19
C LYS A 99 -15.42 6.65 -21.74
N TYR A 100 -15.47 6.09 -20.53
CA TYR A 100 -16.69 5.50 -19.98
C TYR A 100 -17.47 6.44 -19.03
N GLY A 101 -16.92 7.60 -18.68
CA GLY A 101 -17.53 8.54 -17.73
C GLY A 101 -17.49 8.03 -16.29
N ILE A 102 -16.45 7.27 -15.93
CA ILE A 102 -16.21 6.77 -14.58
C ILE A 102 -15.21 7.72 -13.90
N PRO A 103 -15.48 8.23 -12.68
CA PRO A 103 -14.53 9.09 -12.00
C PRO A 103 -13.30 8.30 -11.52
N LEU A 104 -12.12 8.89 -11.68
CA LEU A 104 -10.85 8.35 -11.21
C LEU A 104 -10.50 8.96 -9.84
N PHE A 105 -10.43 8.10 -8.83
CA PHE A 105 -9.97 8.46 -7.50
C PHE A 105 -8.52 8.02 -7.29
N ILE A 106 -7.73 8.83 -6.59
CA ILE A 106 -6.36 8.45 -6.20
C ILE A 106 -6.33 8.20 -4.68
N ASP A 107 -5.88 7.02 -4.25
CA ASP A 107 -5.42 6.84 -2.87
C ASP A 107 -4.03 7.48 -2.77
N ALA A 108 -4.01 8.67 -2.17
CA ALA A 108 -2.90 9.60 -2.17
C ALA A 108 -1.98 9.43 -0.95
N CYS A 109 -2.14 8.38 -0.15
CA CYS A 109 -1.42 8.21 1.12
C CYS A 109 0.10 8.42 0.99
N ARG A 110 0.72 8.05 -0.14
CA ARG A 110 2.16 8.19 -0.37
C ARG A 110 2.47 8.89 -1.71
N PHE A 111 1.72 9.95 -2.00
CA PHE A 111 1.82 10.66 -3.26
C PHE A 111 3.20 11.32 -3.49
N ALA A 112 3.84 11.84 -2.44
CA ALA A 112 5.11 12.55 -2.55
C ALA A 112 6.26 11.57 -2.84
N GLU A 113 6.23 10.39 -2.22
CA GLU A 113 7.13 9.28 -2.59
C GLU A 113 6.94 8.88 -4.07
N ASN A 114 5.70 8.77 -4.53
CA ASN A 114 5.41 8.43 -5.93
C ASN A 114 5.93 9.51 -6.90
N ALA A 115 5.70 10.79 -6.58
CA ALA A 115 6.18 11.92 -7.35
C ALA A 115 7.72 11.91 -7.48
N TYR A 116 8.43 11.58 -6.39
CA TYR A 116 9.88 11.46 -6.43
C TYR A 116 10.36 10.28 -7.29
N PHE A 117 9.65 9.16 -7.29
CA PHE A 117 9.98 8.06 -8.20
C PHE A 117 9.74 8.43 -9.66
N ILE A 118 8.65 9.14 -9.99
CA ILE A 118 8.43 9.68 -11.34
C ILE A 118 9.61 10.59 -11.73
N LYS A 119 9.98 11.54 -10.87
CA LYS A 119 11.13 12.43 -11.11
C LYS A 119 12.41 11.67 -11.48
N THR A 120 12.70 10.60 -10.73
CA THR A 120 13.99 9.89 -10.82
C THR A 120 14.00 8.75 -11.85
N ARG A 121 12.83 8.28 -12.31
CA ARG A 121 12.72 7.08 -13.17
C ARG A 121 11.99 7.34 -14.48
N GLU A 122 11.18 8.39 -14.59
CA GLU A 122 10.41 8.68 -15.80
C GLU A 122 11.10 9.75 -16.64
N GLU A 123 11.38 9.42 -17.90
CA GLU A 123 11.98 10.34 -18.87
C GLU A 123 11.11 11.61 -18.99
N GLY A 124 11.75 12.79 -19.00
CA GLY A 124 11.07 14.08 -19.07
C GLY A 124 10.68 14.72 -17.73
N TYR A 125 10.86 14.04 -16.60
CA TYR A 125 10.52 14.57 -15.27
C TYR A 125 11.71 15.00 -14.41
N LYS A 126 12.95 14.70 -14.83
CA LYS A 126 14.18 14.96 -14.04
C LYS A 126 14.31 16.40 -13.52
N ASP A 127 13.89 17.38 -14.33
CA ASP A 127 14.04 18.81 -14.06
C ASP A 127 12.80 19.41 -13.36
N LYS A 128 11.71 18.64 -13.21
CA LYS A 128 10.51 19.07 -12.47
C LYS A 128 10.70 18.86 -10.97
N SER A 129 10.17 19.79 -10.17
CA SER A 129 10.08 19.64 -8.72
C SER A 129 9.04 18.58 -8.32
N PRO A 130 9.15 17.94 -7.14
CA PRO A 130 8.12 17.04 -6.63
C PRO A 130 6.72 17.67 -6.57
N LEU A 131 6.63 18.98 -6.29
CA LEU A 131 5.37 19.73 -6.28
C LEU A 131 4.72 19.79 -7.67
N GLU A 132 5.47 20.14 -8.71
CA GLU A 132 4.96 20.18 -10.09
C GLU A 132 4.45 18.80 -10.54
N ILE A 133 5.18 17.74 -10.16
CA ILE A 133 4.79 16.36 -10.46
C ILE A 133 3.52 15.98 -9.71
N ALA A 134 3.43 16.29 -8.41
CA ALA A 134 2.23 16.03 -7.62
C ALA A 134 1.00 16.77 -8.17
N GLN A 135 1.16 18.03 -8.57
CA GLN A 135 0.10 18.81 -9.23
C GLN A 135 -0.34 18.16 -10.54
N GLU A 136 0.59 17.66 -11.36
CA GLU A 136 0.26 16.93 -12.58
C GLU A 136 -0.48 15.62 -12.28
N ILE A 137 -0.03 14.83 -11.30
CA ILE A 137 -0.74 13.61 -10.84
C ILE A 137 -2.20 13.95 -10.50
N PHE A 138 -2.41 14.96 -9.65
CA PHE A 138 -3.74 15.31 -9.18
C PHE A 138 -4.60 16.00 -10.23
N SER A 139 -4.01 16.54 -11.31
CA SER A 139 -4.77 17.04 -12.46
C SER A 139 -5.57 15.94 -13.17
N TYR A 140 -5.19 14.66 -12.99
CA TYR A 140 -5.91 13.51 -13.51
C TYR A 140 -6.97 12.96 -12.55
N ALA A 141 -6.99 13.37 -11.28
CA ALA A 141 -7.91 12.85 -10.26
C ALA A 141 -9.24 13.63 -10.23
N ASP A 142 -10.36 12.91 -10.20
CA ASP A 142 -11.69 13.48 -9.89
C ASP A 142 -11.95 13.55 -8.38
N GLY A 143 -11.21 12.75 -7.61
CA GLY A 143 -11.16 12.82 -6.16
C GLY A 143 -9.99 12.04 -5.58
N ILE A 144 -9.75 12.20 -4.28
CA ILE A 144 -8.69 11.50 -3.57
C ILE A 144 -9.15 11.08 -2.18
N THR A 145 -8.62 9.95 -1.73
CA THR A 145 -8.60 9.59 -0.31
C THR A 145 -7.17 9.78 0.20
N MET A 146 -7.02 10.45 1.33
CA MET A 146 -5.70 10.71 1.90
C MET A 146 -5.69 10.35 3.38
N SER A 147 -4.75 9.49 3.77
CA SER A 147 -4.35 9.40 5.16
C SER A 147 -3.10 10.24 5.38
N ALA A 148 -3.28 11.34 6.11
CA ALA A 148 -2.21 12.29 6.42
C ALA A 148 -1.11 11.67 7.31
N LYS A 149 -1.38 10.53 7.95
CA LYS A 149 -0.43 9.74 8.76
C LYS A 149 0.79 9.19 8.00
N LYS A 150 0.91 9.50 6.71
CA LYS A 150 1.94 9.02 5.79
C LYS A 150 2.65 10.24 5.17
N ASP A 151 2.35 10.59 3.92
CA ASP A 151 2.90 11.77 3.23
C ASP A 151 2.14 13.05 3.57
N ALA A 152 1.92 13.29 4.87
CA ALA A 152 1.73 14.63 5.42
C ALA A 152 2.46 14.76 6.76
N LEU A 153 3.39 13.83 7.07
CA LEU A 153 4.32 13.93 8.21
C LEU A 153 3.69 14.11 9.60
N VAL A 154 2.43 13.70 9.77
CA VAL A 154 1.68 13.83 11.03
C VAL A 154 1.38 12.48 11.69
N ASN A 155 0.99 12.51 12.96
CA ASN A 155 0.66 11.32 13.75
C ASN A 155 -0.81 10.86 13.58
N ILE A 156 -1.71 11.79 13.23
CA ILE A 156 -3.14 11.56 13.01
C ILE A 156 -3.62 12.42 11.84
N GLY A 157 -4.76 12.08 11.24
CA GLY A 157 -5.38 12.89 10.20
C GLY A 157 -5.62 12.13 8.89
N GLY A 158 -6.59 12.64 8.15
CA GLY A 158 -6.96 12.21 6.82
C GLY A 158 -8.03 13.13 6.26
N PHE A 159 -8.22 13.09 4.96
CA PHE A 159 -9.23 13.89 4.29
C PHE A 159 -9.68 13.24 2.97
N LEU A 160 -10.83 13.70 2.51
CA LEU A 160 -11.45 13.36 1.24
C LEU A 160 -11.58 14.67 0.45
N ALA A 161 -11.03 14.69 -0.76
CA ALA A 161 -11.20 15.82 -1.68
C ALA A 161 -11.76 15.31 -3.00
N MET A 162 -12.60 16.11 -3.66
CA MET A 162 -13.24 15.74 -4.93
C MET A 162 -13.74 16.98 -5.66
N GLN A 163 -13.95 16.83 -6.97
CA GLN A 163 -14.46 17.89 -7.84
C GLN A 163 -16.00 17.92 -7.90
N ASP A 164 -16.68 16.78 -7.72
CA ASP A 164 -18.14 16.69 -7.80
C ASP A 164 -18.82 17.30 -6.55
N GLU A 165 -19.49 18.44 -6.72
CA GLU A 165 -20.17 19.15 -5.64
C GLU A 165 -21.34 18.37 -5.02
N LYS A 166 -22.06 17.56 -5.81
CA LYS A 166 -23.19 16.76 -5.32
C LYS A 166 -22.67 15.63 -4.45
N LEU A 167 -21.63 14.93 -4.91
CA LEU A 167 -20.97 13.90 -4.12
C LEU A 167 -20.35 14.50 -2.85
N ALA A 168 -19.69 15.66 -2.97
CA ALA A 168 -19.12 16.36 -1.81
C ALA A 168 -20.18 16.72 -0.77
N THR A 169 -21.37 17.13 -1.21
CA THR A 169 -22.51 17.41 -0.31
C THR A 169 -22.99 16.16 0.42
N GLN A 170 -23.11 15.02 -0.29
CA GLN A 170 -23.45 13.74 0.33
C GLN A 170 -22.39 13.28 1.34
N CYS A 171 -21.10 13.44 0.99
CA CYS A 171 -19.99 13.13 1.88
C CYS A 171 -19.99 14.00 3.14
N ARG A 172 -20.22 15.32 3.02
CA ARG A 172 -20.33 16.23 4.17
C ARG A 172 -21.49 15.85 5.11
N ASN A 173 -22.63 15.45 4.55
CA ASN A 173 -23.77 14.99 5.35
C ASN A 173 -23.44 13.71 6.12
N LEU A 174 -22.76 12.74 5.49
CA LEU A 174 -22.32 11.54 6.17
C LEU A 174 -21.27 11.83 7.25
N LEU A 175 -20.29 12.69 6.94
CA LEU A 175 -19.20 13.08 7.84
C LEU A 175 -19.72 13.63 9.18
N ILE A 176 -20.80 14.43 9.15
CA ILE A 176 -21.43 14.98 10.37
C ILE A 176 -21.87 13.88 11.34
N VAL A 177 -22.36 12.76 10.81
CA VAL A 177 -22.89 11.65 11.60
C VAL A 177 -21.78 10.69 12.06
N THR A 178 -20.67 10.60 11.31
CA THR A 178 -19.63 9.59 11.56
C THR A 178 -18.38 10.14 12.24
N GLU A 179 -17.89 11.32 11.85
CA GLU A 179 -16.59 11.85 12.28
C GLU A 179 -16.71 13.21 13.00
N GLY A 180 -17.53 14.12 12.46
CA GLY A 180 -17.68 15.49 12.96
C GLY A 180 -18.10 16.50 11.90
N PHE A 181 -18.19 17.78 12.26
CA PHE A 181 -18.61 18.84 11.33
C PHE A 181 -17.60 19.03 10.17
N PRO A 182 -18.02 19.45 8.96
CA PRO A 182 -17.15 19.53 7.77
C PRO A 182 -15.90 20.41 7.89
N THR A 183 -15.85 21.34 8.85
CA THR A 183 -14.67 22.19 9.06
C THR A 183 -13.59 21.55 9.92
N TYR A 184 -13.85 20.40 10.55
CA TYR A 184 -12.85 19.71 11.37
C TYR A 184 -12.83 18.18 11.23
N GLY A 185 -13.95 17.54 10.86
CA GLY A 185 -14.00 16.12 10.48
C GLY A 185 -13.36 15.17 11.51
N GLY A 186 -13.58 15.39 12.80
CA GLY A 186 -13.02 14.58 13.88
C GLY A 186 -11.58 14.92 14.30
N LEU A 187 -10.97 15.96 13.71
CA LEU A 187 -9.61 16.41 14.04
C LEU A 187 -9.62 17.65 14.93
N ALA A 188 -8.67 17.76 15.85
CA ALA A 188 -8.47 19.01 16.57
C ALA A 188 -7.85 20.06 15.62
N GLY A 189 -8.10 21.35 15.86
CA GLY A 189 -7.57 22.42 15.00
C GLY A 189 -6.04 22.39 14.83
N ARG A 190 -5.31 22.03 15.89
CA ARG A 190 -3.84 21.83 15.84
C ARG A 190 -3.40 20.69 14.91
N ASP A 191 -4.22 19.65 14.78
CA ASP A 191 -3.90 18.51 13.90
C ASP A 191 -4.13 18.91 12.44
N LEU A 192 -5.15 19.74 12.16
CA LEU A 192 -5.35 20.33 10.82
C LEU A 192 -4.18 21.21 10.40
N GLU A 193 -3.69 22.06 11.32
CA GLU A 193 -2.51 22.89 11.07
C GLU A 193 -1.27 22.05 10.78
N ALA A 194 -1.03 21.00 11.58
CA ALA A 194 0.08 20.09 11.37
C ALA A 194 -0.01 19.35 10.03
N VAL A 195 -1.22 18.97 9.60
CA VAL A 195 -1.46 18.37 8.28
C VAL A 195 -1.11 19.35 7.16
N ALA A 196 -1.55 20.61 7.27
CA ALA A 196 -1.26 21.64 6.26
C ALA A 196 0.25 21.85 6.11
N GLN A 197 0.96 22.08 7.22
CA GLN A 197 2.41 22.25 7.23
C GLN A 197 3.13 20.99 6.69
N GLY A 198 2.69 19.81 7.09
CA GLY A 198 3.33 18.56 6.68
C GLY A 198 3.14 18.21 5.19
N LEU A 199 2.06 18.68 4.55
CA LEU A 199 1.85 18.57 3.10
C LEU A 199 2.81 19.48 2.31
N GLU A 200 3.26 20.60 2.87
CA GLU A 200 4.31 21.43 2.27
C GLU A 200 5.69 20.79 2.47
N GLU A 201 6.02 20.38 3.70
CA GLU A 201 7.33 19.82 4.04
C GLU A 201 7.65 18.52 3.27
N VAL A 202 6.65 17.67 3.03
CA VAL A 202 6.87 16.36 2.41
C VAL A 202 7.34 16.47 0.95
N LEU A 203 7.11 17.62 0.31
CA LEU A 203 7.49 17.87 -1.08
C LEU A 203 8.90 18.46 -1.24
N ASP A 204 9.62 18.68 -0.14
CA ASP A 204 11.03 19.04 -0.21
C ASP A 204 11.85 17.89 -0.84
N GLU A 205 12.58 18.21 -1.91
CA GLU A 205 13.30 17.23 -2.71
C GLU A 205 14.45 16.57 -1.93
N ASN A 206 15.15 17.33 -1.07
CA ASN A 206 16.25 16.79 -0.27
C ASN A 206 15.73 15.81 0.79
N TYR A 207 14.61 16.14 1.42
CA TYR A 207 13.91 15.25 2.32
C TYR A 207 13.47 13.96 1.61
N LEU A 208 12.84 14.05 0.43
CA LEU A 208 12.41 12.88 -0.33
C LEU A 208 13.60 12.01 -0.77
N HIS A 209 14.69 12.63 -1.23
CA HIS A 209 15.93 11.94 -1.54
C HIS A 209 16.47 11.18 -0.33
N TYR A 210 16.63 11.85 0.82
CA TYR A 210 17.08 11.22 2.07
C TYR A 210 16.17 10.05 2.46
N ARG A 211 14.86 10.26 2.43
CA ARG A 211 13.83 9.31 2.81
C ARG A 211 13.88 8.04 1.96
N ILE A 212 13.98 8.19 0.65
CA ILE A 212 13.94 7.06 -0.29
C ILE A 212 15.30 6.35 -0.31
N ARG A 213 16.40 7.10 -0.26
CA ARG A 213 17.73 6.50 -0.19
C ARG A 213 17.93 5.68 1.09
N SER A 214 17.39 6.14 2.21
CA SER A 214 17.46 5.40 3.49
C SER A 214 16.80 4.02 3.40
N VAL A 215 15.65 3.91 2.72
CA VAL A 215 14.99 2.62 2.47
C VAL A 215 15.80 1.79 1.48
N ALA A 216 16.21 2.39 0.36
CA ALA A 216 16.98 1.69 -0.66
C ALA A 216 18.30 1.12 -0.11
N TYR A 217 18.98 1.86 0.77
CA TYR A 217 20.21 1.41 1.42
C TYR A 217 20.03 0.12 2.24
N LEU A 218 18.92 -0.02 2.97
CA LEU A 218 18.60 -1.28 3.65
C LEU A 218 18.42 -2.41 2.64
N GLY A 219 17.66 -2.15 1.57
CA GLY A 219 17.44 -3.13 0.50
C GLY A 219 18.74 -3.58 -0.17
N ASP A 220 19.62 -2.64 -0.50
CA ASP A 220 20.93 -2.93 -1.11
C ASP A 220 21.76 -3.89 -0.24
N LYS A 221 21.79 -3.66 1.08
CA LYS A 221 22.48 -4.54 2.04
C LYS A 221 21.88 -5.94 2.10
N LEU A 222 20.56 -6.03 2.12
CA LEU A 222 19.85 -7.31 2.21
C LEU A 222 20.03 -8.13 0.93
N VAL A 223 19.90 -7.51 -0.24
CA VAL A 223 20.14 -8.16 -1.54
C VAL A 223 21.59 -8.63 -1.65
N ALA A 224 22.57 -7.81 -1.25
CA ALA A 224 23.98 -8.19 -1.24
C ALA A 224 24.28 -9.41 -0.33
N ALA A 225 23.48 -9.60 0.72
CA ALA A 225 23.57 -10.76 1.61
C ALA A 225 22.71 -11.97 1.16
N GLY A 226 22.04 -11.88 0.01
CA GLY A 226 21.19 -12.94 -0.54
C GLY A 226 19.82 -13.06 0.13
N VAL A 227 19.41 -12.08 0.95
CA VAL A 227 18.08 -12.06 1.56
C VAL A 227 17.03 -11.71 0.49
N PRO A 228 16.01 -12.56 0.28
CA PRO A 228 15.03 -12.32 -0.77
C PRO A 228 14.03 -11.23 -0.35
N ILE A 229 13.92 -10.19 -1.18
CA ILE A 229 13.00 -9.07 -0.99
C ILE A 229 12.19 -8.79 -2.27
N ILE A 230 11.20 -7.90 -2.18
CA ILE A 230 10.65 -7.22 -3.35
C ILE A 230 11.69 -6.24 -3.90
N GLU A 231 11.99 -6.37 -5.19
CA GLU A 231 12.95 -5.56 -5.91
C GLU A 231 12.30 -4.71 -7.01
N PRO A 232 12.73 -3.44 -7.20
CA PRO A 232 13.56 -2.68 -6.26
C PRO A 232 12.79 -2.37 -4.96
N PRO A 233 13.47 -1.95 -3.87
CA PRO A 233 12.78 -1.39 -2.70
C PRO A 233 11.79 -0.28 -3.06
N GLY A 234 10.62 -0.30 -2.44
CA GLY A 234 9.62 0.75 -2.58
C GLY A 234 9.96 2.00 -1.76
N GLY A 235 9.01 2.94 -1.73
CA GLY A 235 9.21 4.23 -1.06
C GLY A 235 9.37 4.14 0.44
N HIS A 236 8.69 3.20 1.11
CA HIS A 236 8.46 3.28 2.56
C HIS A 236 8.85 2.10 3.43
N ALA A 237 9.23 0.99 2.83
CA ALA A 237 9.53 -0.22 3.56
C ALA A 237 10.37 -1.17 2.71
N ILE A 238 11.01 -2.11 3.39
CA ILE A 238 11.47 -3.35 2.76
C ILE A 238 10.42 -4.43 2.97
N TYR A 239 10.17 -5.22 1.94
CA TYR A 239 9.28 -6.37 1.99
C TYR A 239 10.12 -7.62 1.75
N LEU A 240 10.32 -8.42 2.80
CA LEU A 240 10.95 -9.73 2.67
C LEU A 240 9.97 -10.68 2.00
N ASP A 241 10.44 -11.46 1.05
CA ASP A 241 9.66 -12.51 0.40
C ASP A 241 9.73 -13.79 1.23
N ALA A 242 8.68 -14.05 2.02
CA ALA A 242 8.67 -15.14 2.98
C ALA A 242 8.69 -16.53 2.33
N LYS A 243 8.16 -16.67 1.09
CA LYS A 243 8.21 -17.95 0.35
C LYS A 243 9.65 -18.27 -0.04
N ARG A 244 10.42 -17.29 -0.52
CA ARG A 244 11.85 -17.48 -0.83
C ARG A 244 12.72 -17.51 0.43
N PHE A 245 12.30 -16.86 1.51
CA PHE A 245 13.02 -16.85 2.79
C PHE A 245 12.89 -18.21 3.51
N LEU A 246 11.70 -18.84 3.48
CA LEU A 246 11.40 -20.12 4.13
C LEU A 246 10.70 -21.09 3.17
N PRO A 247 11.40 -21.64 2.16
CA PRO A 247 10.78 -22.47 1.12
C PRO A 247 10.14 -23.76 1.66
N GLU A 248 10.64 -24.28 2.78
CA GLU A 248 10.14 -25.51 3.42
C GLU A 248 8.89 -25.29 4.29
N ILE A 249 8.53 -24.04 4.58
CA ILE A 249 7.35 -23.72 5.40
C ILE A 249 6.21 -23.31 4.47
N PRO A 250 5.20 -24.18 4.27
CA PRO A 250 4.13 -23.89 3.35
C PRO A 250 3.25 -22.74 3.88
N PRO A 251 2.53 -22.03 3.01
CA PRO A 251 1.73 -20.87 3.39
C PRO A 251 0.73 -21.09 4.53
N TYR A 252 0.11 -22.28 4.64
CA TYR A 252 -0.80 -22.65 5.73
C TYR A 252 -0.14 -22.81 7.10
N GLN A 253 1.20 -22.76 7.15
CA GLN A 253 1.97 -22.67 8.37
C GLN A 253 2.59 -21.27 8.57
N PHE A 254 2.09 -20.25 7.85
CA PHE A 254 2.36 -18.84 8.07
C PHE A 254 3.86 -18.46 8.09
N PRO A 255 4.61 -18.68 6.99
CA PRO A 255 6.06 -18.39 6.94
C PRO A 255 6.37 -16.92 7.25
N GLY A 256 5.54 -15.98 6.78
CA GLY A 256 5.71 -14.56 7.10
C GLY A 256 5.64 -14.28 8.61
N GLN A 257 4.68 -14.91 9.31
CA GLN A 257 4.52 -14.72 10.74
C GLN A 257 5.67 -15.38 11.53
N ALA A 258 6.19 -16.52 11.06
CA ALA A 258 7.38 -17.15 11.63
C ALA A 258 8.61 -16.23 11.57
N ILE A 259 8.83 -15.57 10.42
CA ILE A 259 9.91 -14.58 10.25
C ILE A 259 9.70 -13.37 11.17
N VAL A 260 8.46 -12.85 11.30
CA VAL A 260 8.15 -11.75 12.22
C VAL A 260 8.56 -12.09 13.66
N CYS A 261 8.19 -13.29 14.13
CA CYS A 261 8.57 -13.77 15.45
C CYS A 261 10.08 -13.92 15.60
N ALA A 262 10.76 -14.49 14.59
CA ALA A 262 12.21 -14.68 14.61
C ALA A 262 12.98 -13.35 14.68
N LEU A 263 12.59 -12.35 13.89
CA LEU A 263 13.19 -11.01 13.92
C LEU A 263 13.04 -10.33 15.28
N TYR A 264 11.90 -10.54 15.95
CA TYR A 264 11.68 -10.02 17.29
C TYR A 264 12.53 -10.74 18.34
N ILE A 265 12.64 -12.06 18.27
CA ILE A 265 13.45 -12.86 19.20
C ILE A 265 14.95 -12.56 19.03
N GLU A 266 15.43 -12.50 17.79
CA GLU A 266 16.85 -12.33 17.48
C GLU A 266 17.36 -10.91 17.83
N GLY A 267 16.57 -9.87 17.52
CA GLY A 267 17.06 -8.49 17.63
C GLY A 267 16.04 -7.48 18.13
N GLY A 268 14.89 -7.90 18.66
CA GLY A 268 13.85 -6.99 19.14
C GLY A 268 13.16 -6.18 18.02
N ILE A 269 13.30 -6.60 16.76
CA ILE A 269 12.73 -5.89 15.62
C ILE A 269 11.29 -6.30 15.43
N ARG A 270 10.37 -5.35 15.66
CA ARG A 270 8.96 -5.54 15.34
C ARG A 270 8.69 -5.21 13.87
N SER A 271 8.37 -6.23 13.10
CA SER A 271 7.89 -6.15 11.72
C SER A 271 6.40 -6.54 11.66
N VAL A 272 5.84 -6.62 10.45
CA VAL A 272 4.44 -7.03 10.25
C VAL A 272 4.32 -8.00 9.09
N GLU A 273 3.53 -9.05 9.28
CA GLU A 273 3.18 -10.00 8.23
C GLU A 273 2.15 -9.37 7.29
N ILE A 274 2.33 -9.62 6.00
CA ILE A 274 1.40 -9.27 4.92
C ILE A 274 1.32 -10.49 4.00
N GLY A 275 0.56 -11.49 4.44
CA GLY A 275 0.49 -12.79 3.79
C GLY A 275 -0.74 -13.58 4.20
N SER A 276 -0.60 -14.88 4.33
CA SER A 276 -1.70 -15.79 4.66
C SER A 276 -2.41 -15.45 5.98
N VAL A 277 -1.75 -14.89 6.99
CA VAL A 277 -2.44 -14.48 8.23
C VAL A 277 -3.40 -13.32 7.93
N MET A 278 -2.94 -12.31 7.18
CA MET A 278 -3.72 -11.13 6.86
C MET A 278 -4.83 -11.39 5.83
N PHE A 279 -4.53 -12.12 4.75
CA PHE A 279 -5.38 -12.23 3.57
C PHE A 279 -5.82 -13.66 3.21
N GLY A 280 -5.34 -14.66 3.94
CA GLY A 280 -5.77 -16.04 3.71
C GLY A 280 -7.28 -16.21 3.93
N LYS A 281 -7.92 -16.96 3.05
CA LYS A 281 -9.34 -17.34 3.13
C LYS A 281 -9.44 -18.86 3.19
N ASN A 282 -10.60 -19.39 3.59
CA ASN A 282 -10.86 -20.83 3.46
C ASN A 282 -11.78 -21.07 2.27
N ASP A 283 -11.49 -22.13 1.50
CA ASP A 283 -12.43 -22.64 0.49
C ASP A 283 -13.63 -23.34 1.17
N GLU A 284 -14.59 -23.80 0.37
CA GLU A 284 -15.77 -24.53 0.87
C GLU A 284 -15.41 -25.84 1.59
N SER A 285 -14.22 -26.40 1.34
CA SER A 285 -13.70 -27.61 1.97
C SER A 285 -12.89 -27.32 3.24
N GLY A 286 -12.72 -26.05 3.60
CA GLY A 286 -11.93 -25.62 4.75
C GLY A 286 -10.42 -25.53 4.51
N ASN A 287 -9.94 -25.72 3.27
CA ASN A 287 -8.53 -25.53 2.94
C ASN A 287 -8.21 -24.05 2.81
N MET A 288 -7.03 -23.66 3.29
CA MET A 288 -6.62 -22.26 3.20
C MET A 288 -6.18 -21.90 1.78
N ILE A 289 -6.82 -20.89 1.22
CA ILE A 289 -6.41 -20.16 0.03
C ILE A 289 -5.51 -19.02 0.47
N SER A 290 -4.22 -19.12 0.14
CA SER A 290 -3.23 -18.08 0.40
C SER A 290 -3.30 -16.94 -0.61
N PRO A 291 -2.91 -15.70 -0.21
CA PRO A 291 -2.71 -14.63 -1.17
C PRO A 291 -1.55 -14.96 -2.13
N PRO A 292 -1.45 -14.25 -3.28
CA PRO A 292 -0.37 -14.46 -4.23
C PRO A 292 1.03 -14.33 -3.62
N MET A 293 1.22 -13.35 -2.73
CA MET A 293 2.49 -13.05 -2.07
C MET A 293 2.44 -13.32 -0.57
N GLU A 294 3.53 -13.84 -0.01
CA GLU A 294 3.76 -13.98 1.44
C GLU A 294 4.89 -13.02 1.82
N LEU A 295 4.56 -11.92 2.50
CA LEU A 295 5.51 -10.84 2.72
C LEU A 295 5.69 -10.53 4.21
N VAL A 296 6.88 -10.05 4.56
CA VAL A 296 7.14 -9.40 5.86
C VAL A 296 7.62 -7.99 5.61
N ARG A 297 6.86 -7.02 6.13
CA ARG A 297 7.14 -5.59 5.93
C ARG A 297 7.95 -5.02 7.09
N LEU A 298 9.12 -4.50 6.76
CA LEU A 298 9.97 -3.64 7.58
C LEU A 298 9.62 -2.18 7.27
N ALA A 299 8.56 -1.67 7.89
CA ALA A 299 8.07 -0.31 7.65
C ALA A 299 8.95 0.73 8.36
N ILE A 300 9.38 1.77 7.64
CA ILE A 300 10.29 2.79 8.16
C ILE A 300 9.52 4.11 8.37
N PRO A 301 9.31 4.55 9.63
CA PRO A 301 8.76 5.86 9.95
C PRO A 301 9.64 7.00 9.42
N ARG A 302 9.00 8.07 8.96
CA ARG A 302 9.68 9.24 8.37
C ARG A 302 10.35 10.06 9.47
N ARG A 303 11.63 10.42 9.28
CA ARG A 303 12.43 11.28 10.20
C ARG A 303 12.59 10.74 11.64
N VAL A 304 12.52 9.42 11.83
CA VAL A 304 12.65 8.80 13.18
C VAL A 304 13.99 8.09 13.36
N TYR A 305 14.35 7.23 12.40
CA TYR A 305 15.54 6.38 12.51
C TYR A 305 16.72 6.95 11.71
N THR A 306 17.92 6.60 12.18
CA THR A 306 19.22 7.01 11.61
C THR A 306 19.83 5.86 10.79
N GLN A 307 20.92 6.16 10.08
CA GLN A 307 21.75 5.15 9.40
C GLN A 307 22.10 3.96 10.31
N SER A 308 22.55 4.23 11.55
CA SER A 308 22.95 3.17 12.49
C SER A 308 21.80 2.24 12.91
N HIS A 309 20.57 2.77 13.01
CA HIS A 309 19.40 1.93 13.23
C HIS A 309 19.11 1.06 12.00
N ILE A 310 19.30 1.58 10.79
CA ILE A 310 19.15 0.81 9.55
C ILE A 310 20.23 -0.28 9.45
N ASP A 311 21.47 0.02 9.85
CA ASP A 311 22.55 -0.96 9.91
C ASP A 311 22.22 -2.09 10.88
N TYR A 312 21.76 -1.76 12.10
CA TYR A 312 21.31 -2.75 13.08
C TYR A 312 20.19 -3.65 12.52
N VAL A 313 19.19 -3.05 11.86
CA VAL A 313 18.11 -3.83 11.21
C VAL A 313 18.66 -4.76 10.14
N SER A 314 19.61 -4.30 9.33
CA SER A 314 20.23 -5.13 8.29
C SER A 314 20.95 -6.34 8.89
N GLU A 315 21.72 -6.14 9.97
CA GLU A 315 22.49 -7.20 10.63
C GLU A 315 21.57 -8.27 11.22
N VAL A 316 20.51 -7.86 11.94
CA VAL A 316 19.55 -8.80 12.54
C VAL A 316 18.81 -9.60 11.46
N VAL A 317 18.37 -8.95 10.37
CA VAL A 317 17.68 -9.66 9.28
C VAL A 317 18.62 -10.67 8.60
N ILE A 318 19.88 -10.29 8.36
CA ILE A 318 20.89 -11.17 7.76
C ILE A 318 21.17 -12.36 8.67
N GLU A 319 21.32 -12.13 9.97
CA GLU A 319 21.57 -13.20 10.94
C GLU A 319 20.36 -14.14 11.06
N THR A 320 19.16 -13.57 11.14
CA THR A 320 17.89 -14.31 11.08
C THR A 320 17.79 -15.16 9.81
N PHE A 321 18.20 -14.62 8.66
CA PHE A 321 18.21 -15.35 7.40
C PHE A 321 19.22 -16.51 7.40
N LYS A 322 20.42 -16.36 7.98
CA LYS A 322 21.37 -17.48 8.10
C LYS A 322 20.83 -18.62 8.96
N GLN A 323 19.99 -18.31 9.95
CA GLN A 323 19.42 -19.30 10.87
C GLN A 323 18.05 -19.86 10.42
N ARG A 324 17.58 -19.49 9.22
CA ARG A 324 16.25 -19.84 8.68
C ARG A 324 15.90 -21.32 8.71
N GLU A 325 16.89 -22.21 8.55
CA GLU A 325 16.68 -23.67 8.57
C GLU A 325 16.22 -24.20 9.94
N LYS A 326 16.44 -23.44 11.02
CA LYS A 326 15.98 -23.79 12.36
C LYS A 326 14.55 -23.35 12.63
N MET A 327 13.96 -22.53 11.76
CA MET A 327 12.63 -21.98 11.95
C MET A 327 11.56 -23.05 11.74
N LYS A 328 10.47 -22.92 12.48
CA LYS A 328 9.27 -23.75 12.33
C LYS A 328 8.11 -22.89 11.87
N GLY A 329 7.21 -23.51 11.12
CA GLY A 329 5.90 -22.94 10.85
C GLY A 329 5.09 -22.75 12.13
N LEU A 330 3.98 -22.02 11.99
CA LEU A 330 3.04 -21.71 13.07
C LEU A 330 1.65 -22.26 12.76
N LYS A 331 0.85 -22.46 13.80
CA LYS A 331 -0.60 -22.74 13.69
C LYS A 331 -1.38 -21.87 14.66
N PHE A 332 -2.64 -21.56 14.34
CA PHE A 332 -3.49 -20.76 15.22
C PHE A 332 -3.83 -21.53 16.51
N THR A 333 -3.72 -20.85 17.64
CA THR A 333 -4.38 -21.24 18.91
C THR A 333 -5.64 -20.43 19.14
N TYR A 334 -5.76 -19.27 18.48
CA TYR A 334 -6.94 -18.42 18.46
C TYR A 334 -6.99 -17.63 17.16
N GLU A 335 -8.14 -17.63 16.50
CA GLU A 335 -8.41 -16.91 15.26
C GLU A 335 -9.65 -16.02 15.44
N ALA A 336 -9.52 -14.71 15.20
CA ALA A 336 -10.64 -13.79 15.29
C ALA A 336 -11.49 -13.82 13.99
N PRO A 337 -12.81 -13.60 14.08
CA PRO A 337 -13.72 -13.77 12.93
C PRO A 337 -13.54 -12.71 11.83
N MET A 338 -13.00 -11.54 12.15
CA MET A 338 -12.70 -10.48 11.18
C MET A 338 -11.34 -9.87 11.50
N LEU A 339 -10.61 -9.46 10.45
CA LEU A 339 -9.29 -8.83 10.56
C LEU A 339 -8.34 -9.60 11.51
N ARG A 340 -8.30 -10.93 11.35
CA ARG A 340 -7.68 -11.88 12.28
C ARG A 340 -6.22 -11.58 12.65
N HIS A 341 -5.47 -10.98 11.73
CA HIS A 341 -4.06 -10.61 11.92
C HIS A 341 -3.80 -9.63 13.08
N PHE A 342 -4.82 -8.90 13.58
CA PHE A 342 -4.63 -8.00 14.72
C PHE A 342 -4.56 -8.71 16.08
N THR A 343 -5.29 -9.81 16.25
CA THR A 343 -5.52 -10.42 17.58
C THR A 343 -5.31 -11.93 17.63
N ALA A 344 -4.96 -12.55 16.49
CA ALA A 344 -4.64 -13.96 16.42
C ALA A 344 -3.50 -14.36 17.37
N ARG A 345 -3.54 -15.62 17.82
CA ARG A 345 -2.50 -16.22 18.67
C ARG A 345 -2.01 -17.50 18.00
N PHE A 346 -0.73 -17.82 18.21
CA PHE A 346 -0.05 -18.90 17.51
C PHE A 346 0.79 -19.74 18.46
N GLU A 347 1.04 -20.98 18.06
CA GLU A 347 2.09 -21.83 18.60
C GLU A 347 2.88 -22.48 17.45
N PRO A 348 4.15 -22.90 17.67
CA PRO A 348 4.90 -23.67 16.69
C PRO A 348 4.20 -24.98 16.30
N VAL A 349 4.38 -25.41 15.06
CA VAL A 349 3.92 -26.72 14.57
C VAL A 349 4.66 -27.89 15.22
#